data_AF-A0A1C0ADJ5-F1
#
_entry.id   AF-A0A1C0ADJ5-F1
#
_cell.length_a   1.000
_cell.length_b   1.000
_cell.length_c   1.000
_cell.angle_alpha   90.00
_cell.angle_beta   90.00
_cell.angle_gamma   90.00
#
_symmetry.space_group_name_H-M   'P 1'
#
loop_
_entity.id
_entity.type
_entity.pdbx_description
1 polymer ?
#
loop_
_entity_poly.entity_id
_entity_poly.type
_entity_poly.pdbx_seq_one_letter_code
_entity_poly.pdbx_strand_id
1 'polypeptide(L)'
;MLGIADDQYKLYGHFKQRILLKAKEELAENEDTDIYFDFEKLKRGRKVIAIKFIIKEKEIPQKELEFEEYQKKKEYFQETLELFKLLPQEEQVEAHKKELAELLKEHSYKYLEADIEYAKRFGVNNFFGFLKSSCEGGHYSAAELEKEERKEDLARQKEEELKEKIQKRAQEKAIEKYDKLSTKEIAKKEGGR
;
A
#
# COMPACT_ATOMS: atom_id res chain seq x y z
N MET A 1 -9.18 -18.45 -45.76
CA MET A 1 -10.12 -19.59 -45.92
C MET A 1 -11.00 -19.64 -44.67
N LEU A 2 -12.28 -20.00 -44.76
CA LEU A 2 -13.29 -19.86 -43.69
C LEU A 2 -13.14 -20.83 -42.49
N GLY A 3 -12.02 -21.56 -42.37
CA GLY A 3 -11.79 -22.51 -41.26
C GLY A 3 -12.71 -23.74 -41.26
N ILE A 4 -13.41 -24.02 -42.36
CA ILE A 4 -14.31 -25.16 -42.53
C ILE A 4 -13.56 -26.27 -43.26
N ALA A 5 -13.65 -27.52 -42.80
CA ALA A 5 -13.06 -28.65 -43.49
C ALA A 5 -13.76 -28.91 -44.84
N ASP A 6 -13.03 -29.39 -45.84
CA ASP A 6 -13.53 -29.56 -47.22
C ASP A 6 -14.73 -30.52 -47.32
N ASP A 7 -14.93 -31.37 -46.32
CA ASP A 7 -16.04 -32.30 -46.23
C ASP A 7 -17.30 -31.73 -45.55
N GLN A 8 -17.18 -30.59 -44.86
CA GLN A 8 -18.25 -29.96 -44.12
C GLN A 8 -19.10 -29.04 -44.99
N TYR A 9 -20.41 -29.08 -44.78
CA TYR A 9 -21.40 -28.19 -45.41
C TYR A 9 -21.37 -28.16 -46.95
N LYS A 10 -21.02 -29.29 -47.60
CA LYS A 10 -21.01 -29.45 -49.08
C LYS A 10 -22.31 -29.02 -49.75
N LEU A 11 -23.44 -29.25 -49.08
CA LEU A 11 -24.74 -28.78 -49.55
C LEU A 11 -24.93 -27.31 -49.15
N TYR A 12 -25.19 -26.46 -50.14
CA TYR A 12 -25.50 -25.05 -49.92
C TYR A 12 -26.62 -24.85 -48.88
N GLY A 13 -27.60 -25.74 -48.80
CA GLY A 13 -28.64 -25.70 -47.76
C GLY A 13 -28.06 -25.72 -46.33
N HIS A 14 -27.09 -26.60 -46.07
CA HIS A 14 -26.43 -26.69 -44.78
C HIS A 14 -25.53 -25.49 -44.52
N PHE A 15 -24.76 -25.04 -45.52
CA PHE A 15 -23.95 -23.82 -45.42
C PHE A 15 -24.83 -22.60 -45.11
N LYS A 16 -25.98 -22.47 -45.78
CA LYS A 16 -26.94 -21.40 -45.54
C LYS A 16 -27.47 -21.45 -44.11
N GLN A 17 -27.94 -22.60 -43.65
CA GLN A 17 -28.58 -22.74 -42.33
C GLN A 17 -27.59 -22.58 -41.18
N ARG A 18 -26.40 -23.16 -41.29
CA ARG A 18 -25.47 -23.27 -40.16
C ARG A 18 -24.44 -22.16 -40.11
N ILE A 19 -24.22 -21.44 -41.21
CA ILE A 19 -23.21 -20.38 -41.30
C ILE A 19 -23.87 -19.06 -41.67
N LEU A 20 -24.47 -18.94 -42.86
CA LEU A 20 -24.93 -17.63 -43.35
C LEU A 20 -26.04 -17.02 -42.49
N LEU A 21 -27.04 -17.83 -42.09
CA LEU A 21 -28.13 -17.32 -41.27
C LEU A 21 -27.67 -17.01 -39.84
N LYS A 22 -26.83 -17.87 -39.25
CA LYS A 22 -26.27 -17.64 -37.92
C LYS A 22 -25.42 -16.38 -37.87
N ALA A 23 -24.46 -16.24 -38.78
CA ALA A 23 -23.59 -15.07 -38.84
C ALA A 23 -24.39 -13.77 -39.11
N LYS A 24 -25.47 -13.85 -39.90
CA LYS A 24 -26.38 -12.72 -40.11
C LYS A 24 -27.07 -12.31 -38.80
N GLU A 25 -27.63 -13.29 -38.07
CA GLU A 25 -28.34 -13.06 -36.81
C GLU A 25 -27.39 -12.52 -35.73
N GLU A 26 -26.24 -13.18 -35.54
CA GLU A 26 -25.19 -12.77 -34.61
C GLU A 26 -24.73 -11.33 -34.84
N LEU A 27 -24.43 -10.94 -36.09
CA LEU A 27 -24.00 -9.57 -36.38
C LEU A 27 -25.13 -8.53 -36.28
N ALA A 28 -26.38 -8.92 -36.54
CA ALA A 28 -27.50 -7.99 -36.40
C ALA A 28 -27.80 -7.71 -34.91
N GLU A 29 -27.72 -8.73 -34.07
CA GLU A 29 -28.01 -8.64 -32.64
C GLU A 29 -26.84 -8.08 -31.81
N ASN A 30 -25.60 -8.28 -32.26
CA ASN A 30 -24.43 -7.76 -31.55
C ASN A 30 -24.42 -6.22 -31.55
N GLU A 31 -24.33 -5.63 -30.36
CA GLU A 31 -24.26 -4.18 -30.15
C GLU A 31 -22.83 -3.62 -30.26
N ASP A 32 -21.82 -4.49 -30.21
CA ASP A 32 -20.40 -4.13 -30.33
C ASP A 32 -19.91 -4.06 -31.79
N THR A 33 -20.78 -4.34 -32.76
CA THR A 33 -20.45 -4.25 -34.19
C THR A 33 -21.30 -3.20 -34.89
N ASP A 34 -20.64 -2.44 -35.74
CA ASP A 34 -21.20 -1.33 -36.52
C ASP A 34 -21.76 -1.82 -37.87
N ILE A 35 -21.63 -3.12 -38.16
CA ILE A 35 -22.02 -3.69 -39.43
C ILE A 35 -22.83 -4.96 -39.28
N TYR A 36 -23.78 -5.12 -40.19
CA TYR A 36 -24.47 -6.38 -40.42
C TYR A 36 -24.66 -6.58 -41.92
N PHE A 37 -25.15 -7.74 -42.33
CA PHE A 37 -25.33 -8.00 -43.75
C PHE A 37 -26.62 -8.73 -44.08
N ASP A 38 -27.09 -8.50 -45.29
CA ASP A 38 -28.02 -9.35 -46.01
C ASP A 38 -27.30 -10.08 -47.13
N PHE A 39 -27.96 -11.11 -47.69
CA PHE A 39 -27.39 -11.82 -48.82
C PHE A 39 -28.42 -12.34 -49.80
N GLU A 40 -28.03 -12.38 -51.07
CA GLU A 40 -28.80 -12.91 -52.17
C GLU A 40 -28.08 -14.09 -52.82
N LYS A 41 -28.87 -15.04 -53.34
CA LYS A 41 -28.37 -16.23 -54.03
C LYS A 41 -28.33 -15.97 -55.53
N LEU A 42 -27.16 -16.04 -56.12
CA LEU A 42 -27.01 -16.04 -57.57
C LEU A 42 -27.07 -17.49 -58.06
N LYS A 43 -28.04 -17.79 -58.92
CA LYS A 43 -28.27 -19.13 -59.44
C LYS A 43 -27.98 -19.20 -60.93
N ARG A 44 -27.52 -20.37 -61.37
CA ARG A 44 -27.54 -20.79 -62.78
C ARG A 44 -28.34 -22.09 -62.85
N GLY A 45 -29.56 -22.01 -63.38
CA GLY A 45 -30.53 -23.10 -63.29
C GLY A 45 -30.87 -23.44 -61.84
N ARG A 46 -30.78 -24.72 -61.46
CA ARG A 46 -31.07 -25.20 -60.08
C ARG A 46 -29.90 -25.00 -59.11
N LYS A 47 -28.69 -24.70 -59.60
CA LYS A 47 -27.47 -24.59 -58.79
C LYS A 47 -27.25 -23.15 -58.32
N VAL A 48 -26.93 -22.97 -57.04
CA VAL A 48 -26.40 -21.69 -56.51
C VAL A 48 -24.92 -21.63 -56.88
N ILE A 49 -24.53 -20.58 -57.60
CA ILE A 49 -23.15 -20.40 -58.11
C ILE A 49 -22.37 -19.34 -57.32
N ALA A 50 -23.06 -18.38 -56.71
CA ALA A 50 -22.45 -17.33 -55.93
C ALA A 50 -23.44 -16.76 -54.91
N ILE A 51 -22.89 -16.05 -53.92
CA ILE A 51 -23.63 -15.34 -52.89
C ILE A 51 -23.22 -13.87 -53.01
N LYS A 52 -24.21 -12.98 -53.12
CA LYS A 52 -23.99 -11.54 -53.11
C LYS A 52 -24.28 -11.04 -51.71
N PHE A 53 -23.28 -10.46 -51.04
CA PHE A 53 -23.43 -9.83 -49.73
C PHE A 53 -23.83 -8.37 -49.90
N ILE A 54 -24.72 -7.91 -49.04
CA ILE A 54 -25.20 -6.52 -48.95
C ILE A 54 -24.88 -6.07 -47.54
N ILE A 55 -23.78 -5.32 -47.38
CA ILE A 55 -23.33 -4.81 -46.08
C ILE A 55 -24.13 -3.57 -45.71
N LYS A 56 -24.51 -3.46 -44.45
CA LYS A 56 -25.29 -2.36 -43.88
C LYS A 56 -24.62 -1.90 -42.59
N GLU A 57 -24.70 -0.61 -42.33
CA GLU A 57 -24.19 0.01 -41.10
C GLU A 57 -25.29 0.03 -40.03
N LYS A 58 -24.88 -0.11 -38.77
CA LYS A 58 -25.71 -0.01 -37.57
C LYS A 58 -25.14 1.11 -36.72
N GLU A 59 -26.00 2.00 -36.26
CA GLU A 59 -25.61 3.01 -35.28
C GLU A 59 -25.34 2.31 -33.94
N ILE A 60 -24.06 2.25 -33.56
CA ILE A 60 -23.69 1.87 -32.20
C ILE A 60 -23.81 3.13 -31.34
N PRO A 61 -24.55 3.10 -30.21
CA PRO A 61 -24.50 4.19 -29.25
C PRO A 61 -23.04 4.38 -28.84
N GLN A 62 -22.50 5.58 -28.98
CA GLN A 62 -21.19 5.90 -28.42
C GLN A 62 -21.31 5.67 -26.91
N LYS A 63 -20.84 4.51 -26.45
CA LYS A 63 -20.60 4.30 -25.04
C LYS A 63 -19.46 5.27 -24.76
N GLU A 64 -19.79 6.39 -24.12
CA GLU A 64 -18.77 7.24 -23.51
C GLU A 64 -17.91 6.27 -22.71
N LEU A 65 -16.69 6.04 -23.20
CA LEU A 65 -15.67 5.44 -22.39
C LEU A 65 -15.49 6.47 -21.28
N GLU A 66 -16.19 6.26 -20.16
CA GLU A 66 -15.82 6.86 -18.89
C GLU A 66 -14.43 6.30 -18.58
N PHE A 67 -13.42 6.91 -19.20
CA PHE A 67 -12.14 7.04 -18.56
C PHE A 67 -12.45 7.86 -17.32
N GLU A 68 -12.75 7.19 -16.21
CA GLU A 68 -12.47 7.80 -14.92
C GLU A 68 -11.00 8.21 -15.02
N GLU A 69 -10.76 9.50 -15.20
CA GLU A 69 -9.45 10.09 -15.01
C GLU A 69 -9.05 9.72 -13.58
N TYR A 70 -8.34 8.60 -13.44
CA TYR A 70 -7.70 8.15 -12.21
C TYR A 70 -6.47 9.04 -11.96
N GLN A 71 -6.70 10.35 -11.90
CA GLN A 71 -5.76 11.36 -11.44
C GLN A 71 -6.41 12.14 -10.29
N LYS A 72 -7.12 11.42 -9.40
CA LYS A 72 -7.25 11.91 -8.03
C LYS A 72 -5.84 11.92 -7.45
N LYS A 73 -5.24 13.10 -7.33
CA LYS A 73 -4.08 13.37 -6.48
C LYS A 73 -4.38 12.70 -5.13
N LYS A 74 -3.80 11.51 -4.88
CA LYS A 74 -3.97 10.84 -3.60
C LYS A 74 -3.19 11.66 -2.59
N GLU A 75 -3.92 12.43 -1.79
CA GLU A 75 -3.34 13.06 -0.62
C GLU A 75 -3.09 11.96 0.40
N TYR A 76 -1.80 11.72 0.67
CA TYR A 76 -1.36 10.81 1.71
C TYR A 76 -1.25 11.55 3.03
N PHE A 77 -1.48 10.84 4.12
CA PHE A 77 -1.30 11.37 5.47
C PHE A 77 0.17 11.73 5.72
N GLN A 78 0.45 12.68 6.62
CA GLN A 78 1.82 13.17 6.85
C GLN A 78 2.76 12.04 7.26
N GLU A 79 2.30 11.16 8.13
CA GLU A 79 3.01 9.99 8.64
C GLU A 79 3.43 9.04 7.50
N THR A 80 2.58 8.88 6.48
CA THR A 80 2.94 8.10 5.28
C THR A 80 4.07 8.78 4.50
N LEU A 81 4.00 10.11 4.35
CA LEU A 81 5.03 10.88 3.64
C LEU A 81 6.35 10.91 4.42
N GLU A 82 6.29 10.89 5.75
CA GLU A 82 7.45 10.80 6.64
C GLU A 82 8.12 9.43 6.52
N LEU A 83 7.38 8.33 6.68
CA LEU A 83 7.92 6.97 6.48
C LEU A 83 8.49 6.79 5.07
N PHE A 84 7.81 7.33 4.05
CA PHE A 84 8.28 7.24 2.67
C PHE A 84 9.64 7.91 2.47
N LYS A 85 9.91 9.04 3.14
CA LYS A 85 11.22 9.72 3.08
C LYS A 85 12.32 8.93 3.79
N LEU A 86 11.98 8.05 4.73
CA LEU A 86 12.94 7.20 5.44
C LEU A 86 13.41 6.02 4.59
N LEU A 87 12.65 5.62 3.56
CA LEU A 87 13.02 4.53 2.66
C LEU A 87 14.33 4.81 1.89
N PRO A 88 15.11 3.77 1.54
CA PRO A 88 16.18 3.89 0.56
C PRO A 88 15.70 4.56 -0.74
N GLN A 89 16.59 5.28 -1.41
CA GLN A 89 16.21 6.04 -2.61
C GLN A 89 15.64 5.14 -3.71
N GLU A 90 16.15 3.92 -3.81
CA GLU A 90 15.72 2.88 -4.76
C GLU A 90 14.29 2.41 -4.50
N GLU A 91 13.84 2.49 -3.25
CA GLU A 91 12.52 2.04 -2.78
C GLU A 91 11.48 3.18 -2.77
N GLN A 92 11.88 4.43 -3.07
CA GLN A 92 10.99 5.59 -3.10
C GLN A 92 10.15 5.67 -4.39
N VAL A 93 9.32 4.66 -4.63
CA VAL A 93 8.36 4.61 -5.76
C VAL A 93 6.92 4.90 -5.31
N GLU A 94 6.11 5.48 -6.20
CA GLU A 94 4.73 5.89 -5.85
C GLU A 94 3.86 4.74 -5.33
N ALA A 95 4.08 3.52 -5.83
CA ALA A 95 3.39 2.32 -5.37
C ALA A 95 3.58 2.09 -3.86
N HIS A 96 4.79 2.33 -3.35
CA HIS A 96 5.14 2.11 -1.96
C HIS A 96 4.51 3.12 -1.00
N LYS A 97 4.11 4.32 -1.46
CA LYS A 97 3.29 5.23 -0.65
C LYS A 97 1.93 4.62 -0.33
N LYS A 98 1.33 3.94 -1.31
CA LYS A 98 0.06 3.22 -1.12
C LYS A 98 0.24 2.08 -0.13
N GLU A 99 1.31 1.30 -0.26
CA GLU A 99 1.57 0.18 0.64
C GLU A 99 1.83 0.65 2.09
N LEU A 100 2.63 1.70 2.29
CA LEU A 100 2.84 2.29 3.62
C LEU A 100 1.54 2.80 4.23
N ALA A 101 0.68 3.44 3.43
CA ALA A 101 -0.62 3.91 3.90
C ALA A 101 -1.56 2.75 4.28
N GLU A 102 -1.43 1.59 3.65
CA GLU A 102 -2.16 0.38 4.03
C GLU A 102 -1.61 -0.24 5.31
N LEU A 103 -0.28 -0.37 5.43
CA LEU A 103 0.37 -0.89 6.63
C LEU A 103 0.08 -0.02 7.87
N LEU A 104 0.04 1.31 7.73
CA LEU A 104 -0.30 2.24 8.81
C LEU A 104 -1.73 2.11 9.34
N LYS A 105 -2.64 1.40 8.64
CA LYS A 105 -3.99 1.13 9.16
C LYS A 105 -3.98 0.03 10.23
N GLU A 106 -3.03 -0.89 10.14
CA GLU A 106 -2.96 -2.09 10.98
C GLU A 106 -1.79 -2.02 11.98
N HIS A 107 -0.76 -1.25 11.66
CA HIS A 107 0.48 -1.15 12.42
C HIS A 107 0.79 0.29 12.84
N SER A 108 1.46 0.45 13.97
CA SER A 108 1.86 1.78 14.45
C SER A 108 3.05 2.32 13.66
N TYR A 109 3.10 3.65 13.53
CA TYR A 109 4.22 4.36 12.90
C TYR A 109 5.58 3.94 13.50
N LYS A 110 5.66 3.86 14.84
CA LYS A 110 6.90 3.53 15.57
C LYS A 110 7.48 2.19 15.17
N TYR A 111 6.64 1.17 14.98
CA TYR A 111 7.12 -0.16 14.59
C TYR A 111 7.55 -0.20 13.11
N LEU A 112 6.80 0.46 12.23
CA LEU A 112 7.17 0.56 10.81
C LEU A 112 8.48 1.32 10.61
N GLU A 113 8.67 2.42 11.34
CA GLU A 113 9.92 3.19 11.34
C GLU A 113 11.11 2.32 11.77
N ALA A 114 10.98 1.58 12.88
CA ALA A 114 12.04 0.71 13.37
C ALA A 114 12.35 -0.45 12.41
N ASP A 115 11.34 -1.03 11.76
CA ASP A 115 11.53 -2.08 10.75
C ASP A 115 12.19 -1.55 9.47
N ILE A 116 11.87 -0.32 9.06
CA ILE A 116 12.55 0.38 7.95
C ILE A 116 14.03 0.59 8.30
N GLU A 117 14.33 1.07 9.50
CA GLU A 117 15.72 1.26 9.94
C GLU A 117 16.48 -0.06 10.01
N TYR A 118 15.85 -1.10 10.54
CA TYR A 118 16.42 -2.45 10.57
C TYR A 118 16.76 -2.92 9.15
N ALA A 119 15.80 -2.88 8.23
CA ALA A 119 16.00 -3.30 6.85
C ALA A 119 17.13 -2.53 6.15
N LYS A 120 17.24 -1.22 6.42
CA LYS A 120 18.33 -0.37 5.91
C LYS A 120 19.68 -0.81 6.46
N ARG A 121 19.77 -1.08 7.76
CA ARG A 121 21.01 -1.47 8.42
C ARG A 121 21.56 -2.80 7.90
N PHE A 122 20.68 -3.74 7.59
CA PHE A 122 21.06 -5.08 7.15
C PHE A 122 21.07 -5.27 5.62
N GLY A 123 20.74 -4.23 4.84
CA GLY A 123 20.84 -4.25 3.39
C GLY A 123 19.98 -5.34 2.75
N VAL A 124 18.71 -5.40 3.13
CA VAL A 124 17.79 -6.46 2.68
C VAL A 124 17.50 -6.36 1.18
N ASN A 125 17.59 -7.49 0.45
CA ASN A 125 17.41 -7.53 -1.01
C ASN A 125 15.97 -7.21 -1.48
N ASN A 126 14.95 -7.60 -0.70
CA ASN A 126 13.54 -7.30 -0.99
C ASN A 126 12.96 -6.51 0.19
N PHE A 127 13.08 -5.19 0.12
CA PHE A 127 12.79 -4.29 1.23
C PHE A 127 11.31 -4.38 1.65
N PHE A 128 10.39 -4.22 0.70
CA PHE A 128 8.95 -4.28 0.99
C PHE A 128 8.45 -5.69 1.31
N GLY A 129 9.05 -6.73 0.72
CA GLY A 129 8.78 -8.11 1.11
C GLY A 129 9.14 -8.37 2.58
N PHE A 130 10.27 -7.81 3.04
CA PHE A 130 10.65 -7.86 4.44
C PHE A 130 9.68 -7.08 5.33
N LEU A 131 9.31 -5.85 4.97
CA LEU A 131 8.36 -5.05 5.76
C LEU A 131 7.02 -5.78 5.95
N LYS A 132 6.46 -6.34 4.88
CA LYS A 132 5.22 -7.13 4.94
C LYS A 132 5.38 -8.34 5.86
N SER A 133 6.46 -9.10 5.69
CA SER A 133 6.75 -10.26 6.54
C SER A 133 6.97 -9.88 8.01
N SER A 134 7.54 -8.70 8.25
CA SER A 134 7.76 -8.14 9.58
C SER A 134 6.43 -7.82 10.25
N CYS A 135 5.55 -7.11 9.55
CA CYS A 135 4.20 -6.79 10.01
C CYS A 135 3.39 -8.06 10.33
N GLU A 136 3.40 -9.06 9.46
CA GLU A 136 2.73 -10.35 9.68
C GLU A 136 3.32 -11.13 10.88
N GLY A 137 4.62 -11.00 11.11
CA GLY A 137 5.36 -11.69 12.17
C GLY A 137 5.41 -10.97 13.53
N GLY A 138 4.71 -9.85 13.70
CA GLY A 138 4.71 -9.07 14.95
C GLY A 138 5.89 -8.12 15.12
N HIS A 139 6.45 -7.64 14.02
CA HIS A 139 7.60 -6.73 13.88
C HIS A 139 8.94 -7.32 14.34
N TYR A 140 9.88 -7.50 13.41
CA TYR A 140 11.23 -7.95 13.70
C TYR A 140 11.96 -7.02 14.68
N SER A 141 11.69 -5.71 14.60
CA SER A 141 12.28 -4.71 15.51
C SER A 141 11.68 -4.70 16.93
N ALA A 142 10.59 -5.43 17.21
CA ALA A 142 9.91 -5.38 18.50
C ALA A 142 10.85 -5.70 19.68
N ALA A 143 11.69 -6.72 19.53
CA ALA A 143 12.63 -7.12 20.58
C ALA A 143 13.74 -6.08 20.82
N GLU A 144 14.11 -5.29 19.81
CA GLU A 144 15.07 -4.19 19.95
C GLU A 144 14.42 -2.97 20.60
N LEU A 145 13.21 -2.61 20.18
CA LEU A 145 12.42 -1.52 20.77
C LEU A 145 12.17 -1.73 22.26
N GLU A 146 11.75 -2.93 22.69
CA GLU A 146 11.58 -3.21 24.11
C GLU A 146 12.89 -3.10 24.91
N LYS A 147 14.03 -3.45 24.30
CA LYS A 147 15.35 -3.31 24.96
C LYS A 147 15.72 -1.85 25.12
N GLU A 148 15.42 -1.00 24.13
CA GLU A 148 15.65 0.43 24.24
C GLU A 148 14.75 1.08 25.28
N GLU A 149 13.45 0.79 25.29
CA GLU A 149 12.52 1.29 26.32
C GLU A 149 12.98 0.92 27.73
N ARG A 150 13.40 -0.34 27.95
CA ARG A 150 13.97 -0.77 29.23
C ARG A 150 15.24 -0.01 29.62
N LYS A 151 16.10 0.35 28.65
CA LYS A 151 17.30 1.15 28.94
C LYS A 151 16.95 2.58 29.32
N GLU A 152 15.98 3.19 28.63
CA GLU A 152 15.51 4.54 28.95
C GLU A 152 14.86 4.60 30.33
N ASP A 153 14.02 3.61 30.67
CA ASP A 153 13.42 3.50 32.00
C ASP A 153 14.47 3.37 33.09
N LEU A 154 15.47 2.52 32.86
CA LEU A 154 16.58 2.37 33.80
C LEU A 154 17.39 3.67 33.93
N ALA A 155 17.57 4.42 32.85
CA ALA A 155 18.24 5.72 32.88
C ALA A 155 17.44 6.75 33.68
N ARG A 156 16.11 6.82 33.48
CA ARG A 156 15.20 7.67 34.27
C ARG A 156 15.26 7.34 35.76
N GLN A 157 15.18 6.06 36.12
CA GLN A 157 15.27 5.61 37.51
C GLN A 157 16.60 6.03 38.17
N LYS A 158 17.72 5.86 37.46
CA LYS A 158 19.04 6.30 37.95
C LYS A 158 19.13 7.81 38.13
N GLU A 159 18.51 8.58 37.24
CA GLU A 159 18.49 10.04 37.32
C GLU A 159 17.67 10.52 38.53
N GLU A 160 16.50 9.92 38.77
CA GLU A 160 15.67 10.20 39.95
C GLU A 160 16.40 9.83 41.25
N GLU A 161 16.99 8.64 41.33
CA GLU A 161 17.75 8.21 42.51
C GLU A 161 18.94 9.15 42.80
N LEU A 162 19.61 9.64 41.75
CA LEU A 162 20.69 10.61 41.89
C LEU A 162 20.18 11.96 42.42
N LYS A 163 19.04 12.45 41.91
CA LYS A 163 18.40 13.69 42.39
C LYS A 163 18.03 13.58 43.88
N GLU A 164 17.48 12.45 44.31
CA GLU A 164 17.16 12.22 45.72
C GLU A 164 18.41 12.20 46.61
N LYS A 165 19.48 11.51 46.18
CA LYS A 165 20.77 11.48 46.91
C LYS A 165 21.38 12.87 47.04
N ILE A 166 21.33 13.67 45.98
CA ILE A 166 21.80 15.06 46.01
C ILE A 166 20.99 15.89 46.99
N GLN A 167 19.65 15.78 47.00
CA GLN A 167 18.79 16.48 47.94
C GLN A 167 19.06 16.09 49.39
N LYS A 168 19.12 14.79 49.71
CA LYS A 168 19.43 14.31 51.08
C LYS A 168 20.76 14.85 51.58
N ARG A 169 21.81 14.78 50.75
CA ARG A 169 23.13 15.29 51.10
C ARG A 169 23.16 16.81 51.26
N ALA A 170 22.35 17.54 50.51
CA ALA A 170 22.19 18.98 50.70
C ALA A 170 21.48 19.31 52.03
N GLN A 171 20.45 18.55 52.40
CA GLN A 171 19.74 18.69 53.67
C GLN A 171 20.64 18.36 54.87
N GLU A 172 21.38 17.24 54.83
CA GLU A 172 22.33 16.86 55.88
C GLU A 172 23.38 17.96 56.12
N LYS A 173 23.97 18.49 55.04
CA LYS A 173 24.93 19.61 55.12
C LYS A 173 24.30 20.88 55.67
N ALA A 174 23.03 21.15 55.36
CA ALA A 174 22.31 22.29 55.92
C ALA A 174 22.11 22.11 57.43
N ILE A 175 21.65 20.93 57.88
CA ILE A 175 21.47 20.60 59.30
C ILE A 175 22.79 20.74 60.06
N GLU A 176 23.86 20.12 59.57
CA GLU A 176 25.19 20.17 60.21
C GLU A 176 25.70 21.62 60.33
N LYS A 177 25.44 22.45 59.33
CA LYS A 177 25.79 23.87 59.36
C LYS A 177 24.99 24.63 60.41
N TYR A 178 23.69 24.35 60.55
CA TYR A 178 22.83 24.93 61.59
C TYR A 178 23.28 24.53 62.99
N ASP A 179 23.59 23.27 63.23
CA ASP A 179 24.07 22.78 64.55
C ASP A 179 25.39 23.45 64.96
N LYS A 180 26.32 23.62 64.00
CA LYS A 180 27.59 24.33 64.21
C LYS A 180 27.41 25.82 64.50
N LEU A 181 26.37 26.45 63.95
CA LEU A 181 26.03 27.85 64.23
C LEU A 181 25.41 27.99 65.63
N SER A 182 24.46 27.10 65.98
CA SER A 182 23.79 27.10 67.29
C SER A 182 24.77 26.88 68.45
N THR A 183 25.67 25.90 68.32
CA THR A 183 26.72 25.64 69.33
C THR A 183 27.67 26.82 69.53
N LYS A 184 28.05 27.51 68.46
CA LYS A 184 28.86 28.75 68.53
C LYS A 184 28.12 29.89 69.20
N GLU A 185 26.81 30.03 68.99
CA GLU A 185 25.99 31.07 69.63
C GLU A 185 25.81 30.83 71.14
N ILE A 186 25.65 29.57 71.56
CA ILE A 186 25.58 29.19 72.98
C ILE A 186 26.91 29.49 73.67
N ALA A 187 28.04 29.06 73.09
CA ALA A 187 29.38 29.34 73.62
C ALA A 187 29.67 30.85 73.73
N LYS A 188 29.17 31.66 72.79
CA LYS A 188 29.32 33.12 72.80
C LYS A 188 28.46 33.80 73.88
N LYS A 189 27.35 33.20 74.32
CA LYS A 189 26.53 33.69 75.44
C LYS A 189 27.08 33.29 76.81
N GLU A 190 27.77 32.15 76.91
CA GLU A 190 28.35 31.67 78.18
C GLU A 190 29.71 32.29 78.51
N GLY A 191 30.52 32.68 77.52
CA GLY A 191 31.80 33.37 77.72
C GLY A 191 31.73 34.88 77.97
N GLY A 192 30.53 35.43 78.18
CA GLY A 192 30.27 36.87 78.36
C GLY A 192 29.80 37.27 79.76
N ARG A 193 30.18 36.51 80.80
CA ARG A 193 30.00 36.87 82.21
C ARG A 193 31.33 37.16 82.88
#